data_AF-A0A9E0GLW1-F1
#
_entry.id   AF-A0A9E0GLW1-F1
#
_cell.length_a   1.000
_cell.length_b   1.000
_cell.length_c   1.000
_cell.angle_alpha   90.00
_cell.angle_beta   90.00
_cell.angle_gamma   90.00
#
_symmetry.space_group_name_H-M   'P 1'
#
loop_
_entity.id
_entity.type
_entity.pdbx_description
1 polymer ?
#
loop_
_entity_poly.entity_id
_entity_poly.type
_entity_poly.pdbx_seq_one_letter_code
_entity_poly.pdbx_strand_id
1 'polypeptide(L)'
;MSPGKKMLEYQADAIENVLLQHKMGGRVRGGTVTPRFVQFKLAPQLGTRVSKVAALAEEIALALGVREARVYRNGGDINVEVPRDEAEPVRLLALAEQIASPPAATALLGLDQNGTPLLLRLPSPDVAHVLIVGTTGSGKTALARTMLTSLAMFNSQRQVQIVLIDPKRGRGFGPLARLPHVLGDVAGDMDAALGRLAWLVEEMERRDQAKISEPRLIVAVDELADLLQVGGARMEALLNRLAQRGREAGI
;
A
#
# COMPACT_ATOMS: atom_id res chain seq x y z
N MET A 1 -17.42 -0.23 -32.50
CA MET A 1 -17.32 -0.33 -31.02
C MET A 1 -16.02 -1.02 -30.67
N SER A 2 -15.24 -0.50 -29.72
CA SER A 2 -13.99 -1.13 -29.31
C SER A 2 -14.26 -2.49 -28.63
N PRO A 3 -13.35 -3.47 -28.74
CA PRO A 3 -13.50 -4.80 -28.12
C PRO A 3 -13.79 -4.71 -26.61
N GLY A 4 -13.17 -3.77 -25.91
CA GLY A 4 -13.39 -3.57 -24.48
C GLY A 4 -14.81 -3.11 -24.12
N LYS A 5 -15.46 -2.29 -24.97
CA LYS A 5 -16.83 -1.83 -24.70
C LYS A 5 -17.84 -2.98 -24.78
N LYS A 6 -17.68 -3.89 -25.76
CA LYS A 6 -18.54 -5.07 -25.89
C LYS A 6 -18.43 -6.02 -24.69
N MET A 7 -17.21 -6.19 -24.16
CA MET A 7 -17.00 -6.99 -22.96
C MET A 7 -17.72 -6.40 -21.74
N LEU A 8 -17.60 -5.09 -21.53
CA LEU A 8 -18.27 -4.41 -20.42
C LEU A 8 -19.79 -4.48 -20.50
N GLU A 9 -20.36 -4.36 -21.70
CA GLU A 9 -21.79 -4.53 -21.95
C GLU A 9 -22.25 -5.97 -21.64
N TYR A 10 -21.50 -6.98 -22.11
CA TYR A 10 -21.76 -8.38 -21.78
C TYR A 10 -21.71 -8.65 -20.26
N GLN A 11 -20.71 -8.11 -19.56
CA GLN A 11 -20.59 -8.26 -18.11
C GLN A 11 -21.75 -7.59 -17.38
N ALA A 12 -22.19 -6.41 -17.83
CA ALA A 12 -23.36 -5.74 -17.27
C ALA A 12 -24.63 -6.58 -17.45
N ASP A 13 -24.87 -7.11 -18.65
CA ASP A 13 -26.02 -7.96 -18.96
C ASP A 13 -26.00 -9.25 -18.12
N ALA A 14 -24.83 -9.86 -17.94
CA ALA A 14 -24.68 -11.05 -17.10
C ALA A 14 -24.99 -10.76 -15.62
N ILE A 15 -24.54 -9.63 -15.07
CA ILE A 15 -24.89 -9.19 -13.71
C ILE A 15 -26.41 -9.03 -13.57
N GLU A 16 -27.06 -8.34 -14.52
CA GLU A 16 -28.52 -8.15 -14.50
C GLU A 16 -29.27 -9.49 -14.58
N ASN A 17 -28.79 -10.42 -15.41
CA ASN A 17 -29.36 -11.76 -15.54
C ASN A 17 -29.27 -12.58 -14.24
N VAL A 18 -28.14 -12.53 -13.52
CA VAL A 18 -28.01 -13.19 -12.21
C VAL A 18 -29.05 -12.65 -11.23
N LEU A 19 -29.22 -11.33 -11.17
CA LEU A 19 -30.25 -10.73 -10.32
C LEU A 19 -31.65 -11.25 -10.67
N LEU A 20 -31.99 -11.25 -11.96
CA LEU A 20 -33.29 -11.72 -12.45
C LEU A 20 -33.57 -13.18 -12.07
N GLN A 21 -32.59 -14.07 -12.21
CA GLN A 21 -32.71 -15.49 -11.84
C GLN A 21 -33.03 -15.69 -10.35
N HIS A 22 -32.52 -14.81 -9.49
CA HIS A 22 -32.79 -14.83 -8.05
C HIS A 22 -34.00 -13.97 -7.65
N LYS A 23 -34.86 -13.62 -8.62
CA LYS A 23 -36.08 -12.81 -8.42
C LYS A 23 -35.79 -11.43 -7.82
N MET A 24 -34.62 -10.88 -8.13
CA MET A 24 -34.23 -9.52 -7.78
C MET A 24 -34.25 -8.68 -9.06
N GLY A 25 -34.91 -7.53 -9.02
CA GLY A 25 -34.83 -6.55 -10.10
C GLY A 25 -33.64 -5.62 -9.88
N GLY A 26 -32.92 -5.29 -10.95
CA GLY A 26 -31.87 -4.27 -10.94
C GLY A 26 -31.35 -3.99 -12.34
N ARG A 27 -30.79 -2.80 -12.55
CA ARG A 27 -30.08 -2.45 -13.79
C ARG A 27 -28.74 -1.80 -13.51
N VAL A 28 -27.75 -2.14 -14.32
CA VAL A 28 -26.45 -1.49 -14.36
C VAL A 28 -26.61 -0.17 -15.09
N ARG A 29 -26.34 0.95 -14.40
CA ARG A 29 -26.45 2.31 -14.95
C ARG A 29 -25.17 2.81 -15.61
N GLY A 30 -24.08 2.08 -15.43
CA GLY A 30 -22.75 2.44 -15.90
C GLY A 30 -21.68 1.89 -14.97
N GLY A 31 -20.48 2.43 -15.06
CA GLY A 31 -19.37 1.96 -14.26
C GLY A 31 -18.09 2.75 -14.47
N THR A 32 -17.08 2.41 -13.68
CA THR A 32 -15.74 2.95 -13.78
C THR A 32 -14.78 1.80 -14.05
N VAL A 33 -13.90 1.98 -15.04
CA VAL A 33 -12.82 1.04 -15.34
C VAL A 33 -11.57 1.55 -14.65
N THR A 34 -11.07 0.80 -13.67
CA THR A 34 -9.79 1.09 -12.99
C THR A 34 -8.69 0.17 -13.54
N PRO A 35 -7.41 0.37 -13.17
CA PRO A 35 -6.34 -0.55 -13.55
C PRO A 35 -6.51 -1.98 -13.02
N ARG A 36 -7.20 -2.17 -11.88
CA ARG A 36 -7.30 -3.49 -11.21
C ARG A 36 -8.68 -4.15 -11.33
N PHE A 37 -9.73 -3.35 -11.41
CA PHE A 37 -11.10 -3.84 -11.42
C PHE A 37 -12.00 -2.95 -12.28
N VAL A 38 -13.11 -3.53 -12.70
CA VAL A 38 -14.25 -2.81 -13.25
C VAL A 38 -15.29 -2.70 -12.15
N GLN A 39 -15.79 -1.48 -11.90
CA GLN A 39 -16.87 -1.22 -10.97
C GLN A 39 -18.14 -0.92 -11.75
N PHE A 40 -19.17 -1.74 -11.59
CA PHE A 40 -20.50 -1.50 -12.14
C PHE A 40 -21.41 -0.88 -11.10
N LYS A 41 -22.09 0.21 -11.46
CA LYS A 41 -23.09 0.88 -10.63
C LYS A 41 -24.46 0.26 -10.88
N LEU A 42 -24.91 -0.55 -9.94
CA LEU A 42 -26.18 -1.25 -9.95
C LEU A 42 -27.25 -0.43 -9.22
N ALA A 43 -28.31 -0.10 -9.95
CA ALA A 43 -29.53 0.45 -9.39
C ALA A 43 -30.53 -0.69 -9.15
N PRO A 44 -30.72 -1.14 -7.89
CA PRO A 44 -31.68 -2.19 -7.60
C PRO A 44 -33.12 -1.66 -7.69
N GLN A 45 -34.07 -2.57 -7.88
CA GLN A 45 -35.49 -2.26 -7.76
C GLN A 45 -35.83 -1.82 -6.33
N LEU A 46 -36.80 -0.90 -6.20
CA LEU A 46 -37.33 -0.45 -4.90
C LEU A 46 -37.72 -1.64 -4.03
N GLY A 47 -37.24 -1.66 -2.79
CA GLY A 47 -37.51 -2.72 -1.81
C GLY A 47 -36.46 -3.85 -1.78
N THR A 48 -35.56 -3.93 -2.75
CA THR A 48 -34.45 -4.89 -2.72
C THR A 48 -33.47 -4.53 -1.62
N ARG A 49 -33.25 -5.47 -0.68
CA ARG A 49 -32.27 -5.29 0.40
C ARG A 49 -30.86 -5.46 -0.16
N VAL A 50 -29.98 -4.50 0.15
CA VAL A 50 -28.56 -4.56 -0.25
C VAL A 50 -27.90 -5.88 0.16
N SER A 51 -28.20 -6.38 1.36
CA SER A 51 -27.63 -7.65 1.85
C SER A 51 -27.98 -8.86 0.98
N LYS A 52 -29.16 -8.87 0.32
CA LYS A 52 -29.53 -9.94 -0.61
C LYS A 52 -28.73 -9.86 -1.90
N VAL A 53 -28.49 -8.66 -2.42
CA VAL A 53 -27.65 -8.47 -3.60
C VAL A 53 -26.19 -8.80 -3.26
N ALA A 54 -25.73 -8.40 -2.07
CA ALA A 54 -24.38 -8.70 -1.60
C ALA A 54 -24.11 -10.20 -1.47
N ALA A 55 -25.15 -10.97 -1.11
CA ALA A 55 -25.07 -12.42 -1.05
C ALA A 55 -24.92 -13.10 -2.43
N LEU A 56 -25.19 -12.41 -3.54
CA LEU A 56 -25.01 -12.95 -4.90
C LEU A 56 -23.58 -12.80 -5.45
N ALA A 57 -22.62 -12.37 -4.63
CA ALA A 57 -21.27 -12.09 -5.08
C ALA A 57 -20.61 -13.31 -5.75
N GLU A 58 -20.83 -14.52 -5.24
CA GLU A 58 -20.27 -15.74 -5.82
C GLU A 58 -20.96 -16.12 -7.15
N GLU A 59 -22.28 -16.03 -7.23
CA GLU A 59 -23.04 -16.30 -8.46
C GLU A 59 -22.69 -15.30 -9.57
N ILE A 60 -22.50 -14.03 -9.21
CA ILE A 60 -22.00 -13.00 -10.13
C ILE A 60 -20.61 -13.38 -10.62
N ALA A 61 -19.70 -13.75 -9.73
CA ALA A 61 -18.34 -14.14 -10.11
C ALA A 61 -18.36 -15.34 -11.07
N LEU A 62 -19.20 -16.34 -10.80
CA LEU A 62 -19.38 -17.54 -11.62
C LEU A 62 -19.94 -17.20 -13.01
N ALA A 63 -20.99 -16.39 -13.08
CA ALA A 63 -21.62 -16.01 -14.35
C ALA A 63 -20.66 -15.20 -15.26
N LEU A 64 -19.77 -14.43 -14.64
CA LEU A 64 -18.77 -13.63 -15.34
C LEU A 64 -17.48 -14.39 -15.65
N GLY A 65 -17.31 -15.61 -15.12
CA GLY A 65 -16.08 -16.38 -15.29
C GLY A 65 -14.87 -15.79 -14.58
N VAL A 66 -15.06 -14.99 -13.53
CA VAL A 66 -13.98 -14.31 -12.80
C VAL A 66 -13.70 -14.97 -11.45
N ARG A 67 -12.54 -14.68 -10.85
CA ARG A 67 -12.11 -15.28 -9.58
C ARG A 67 -12.99 -14.91 -8.39
N GLU A 68 -13.40 -13.64 -8.32
CA GLU A 68 -14.25 -13.13 -7.25
C GLU A 68 -15.02 -11.91 -7.77
N ALA A 69 -16.15 -11.60 -7.15
CA ALA A 69 -16.82 -10.32 -7.30
C ALA A 69 -17.09 -9.77 -5.90
N ARG A 70 -17.11 -8.44 -5.77
CA ARG A 70 -17.45 -7.77 -4.50
C ARG A 70 -18.67 -6.91 -4.71
N VAL A 71 -19.60 -6.98 -3.76
CA VAL A 71 -20.84 -6.24 -3.84
C VAL A 71 -21.03 -5.46 -2.56
N TYR A 72 -21.12 -4.13 -2.67
CA TYR A 72 -21.24 -3.25 -1.51
C TYR A 72 -22.02 -1.98 -1.86
N ARG A 73 -22.53 -1.28 -0.85
CA ARG A 73 -23.23 0.00 -1.02
C ARG A 73 -22.24 1.15 -0.88
N ASN A 74 -22.29 2.10 -1.81
CA ASN A 74 -21.62 3.39 -1.67
C ASN A 74 -22.60 4.51 -2.07
N GLY A 75 -22.95 5.37 -1.12
CA GLY A 75 -23.98 6.39 -1.32
C GLY A 75 -25.36 5.79 -1.67
N GLY A 76 -25.93 6.25 -2.79
CA GLY A 76 -27.23 5.81 -3.31
C GLY A 76 -27.20 4.55 -4.17
N ASP A 77 -26.00 4.08 -4.56
CA ASP A 77 -25.82 2.98 -5.51
C ASP A 77 -25.30 1.71 -4.82
N ILE A 78 -25.63 0.54 -5.39
CA ILE A 78 -24.92 -0.71 -5.12
C ILE A 78 -23.81 -0.83 -6.16
N ASN A 79 -22.60 -1.16 -5.74
CA ASN A 79 -21.47 -1.37 -6.64
C ASN A 79 -21.15 -2.86 -6.71
N VAL A 80 -20.91 -3.33 -7.94
CA VAL A 80 -20.39 -4.66 -8.23
C VAL A 80 -18.99 -4.48 -8.79
N GLU A 81 -17.96 -4.89 -8.05
CA GLU A 81 -16.58 -4.85 -8.47
C GLU A 81 -16.11 -6.22 -8.94
N VAL A 82 -15.52 -6.22 -10.13
CA VAL A 82 -15.06 -7.42 -10.83
C VAL A 82 -13.59 -7.22 -11.21
N PRO A 83 -12.67 -8.14 -10.89
CA PRO A 83 -11.27 -8.01 -11.25
C PRO A 83 -11.09 -8.00 -12.77
N ARG A 84 -10.06 -7.30 -13.25
CA ARG A 84 -9.66 -7.37 -14.66
C ARG A 84 -8.79 -8.60 -14.89
N ASP A 85 -8.97 -9.26 -16.04
CA ASP A 85 -8.14 -10.39 -16.47
C ASP A 85 -6.67 -9.98 -16.60
N GLU A 86 -6.43 -8.80 -17.17
CA GLU A 86 -5.14 -8.14 -17.24
C GLU A 86 -5.13 -6.93 -16.30
N ALA A 87 -5.00 -7.19 -14.99
CA ALA A 87 -4.73 -6.13 -14.04
C ALA A 87 -3.33 -5.54 -14.32
N GLU A 88 -3.28 -4.32 -14.86
CA GLU A 88 -2.01 -3.64 -15.08
C GLU A 88 -1.42 -3.19 -13.74
N PRO A 89 -0.14 -3.47 -13.47
CA PRO A 89 0.49 -2.99 -12.26
C PRO A 89 0.59 -1.46 -12.30
N VAL A 90 0.29 -0.81 -11.18
CA VAL A 90 0.60 0.61 -11.00
C VAL A 90 2.12 0.77 -11.00
N ARG A 91 2.67 1.35 -12.07
CA ARG A 91 4.12 1.54 -12.22
C ARG A 91 4.55 2.80 -11.48
N LEU A 92 5.61 2.70 -10.66
CA LEU A 92 6.13 3.82 -9.88
C LEU A 92 6.49 5.04 -10.75
N LEU A 93 7.12 4.84 -11.91
CA LEU A 93 7.49 5.97 -12.78
C LEU A 93 6.26 6.70 -13.34
N ALA A 94 5.27 5.95 -13.84
CA ALA A 94 4.01 6.55 -14.33
C ALA A 94 3.23 7.27 -13.22
N LEU A 95 3.31 6.76 -11.98
CA LEU A 95 2.76 7.44 -10.81
C LEU A 95 3.54 8.72 -10.48
N ALA A 96 4.86 8.66 -10.51
CA ALA A 96 5.75 9.79 -10.23
C ALA A 96 5.59 10.92 -11.24
N GLU A 97 5.33 10.62 -12.51
CA GLU A 97 5.06 11.62 -13.56
C GLU A 97 3.81 12.47 -13.28
N GLN A 98 2.83 11.94 -12.53
CA GLN A 98 1.64 12.70 -12.14
C GLN A 98 1.91 13.69 -10.99
N ILE A 99 3.11 13.65 -10.40
CA ILE A 99 3.48 14.41 -9.22
C ILE A 99 4.62 15.37 -9.58
N ALA A 100 4.31 16.67 -9.63
CA ALA A 100 5.31 17.68 -9.97
C ALA A 100 6.40 17.81 -8.90
N SER A 101 6.02 18.09 -7.65
CA SER A 101 6.95 18.23 -6.53
C SER A 101 6.22 17.93 -5.22
N PRO A 102 6.38 16.72 -4.64
CA PRO A 102 5.77 16.42 -3.36
C PRO A 102 6.54 17.14 -2.23
N PRO A 103 5.90 17.41 -1.08
CA PRO A 103 6.61 17.87 0.11
C PRO A 103 7.77 16.93 0.49
N ALA A 104 8.79 17.48 1.16
CA ALA A 104 9.94 16.69 1.60
C ALA A 104 9.51 15.52 2.50
N ALA A 105 10.21 14.39 2.34
CA ALA A 105 9.93 13.12 3.02
C ALA A 105 8.47 12.62 2.84
N THR A 106 7.90 12.83 1.66
CA THR A 106 6.63 12.22 1.24
C THR A 106 6.86 11.01 0.34
N ALA A 107 6.32 9.86 0.76
CA ALA A 107 6.37 8.61 0.03
C ALA A 107 5.14 8.43 -0.87
N LEU A 108 5.32 7.77 -2.01
CA LEU A 108 4.22 7.32 -2.88
C LEU A 108 3.73 5.94 -2.45
N LEU A 109 2.40 5.77 -2.39
CA LEU A 109 1.75 4.49 -2.04
C LEU A 109 1.16 3.78 -3.25
N GLY A 110 0.53 4.52 -4.16
CA GLY A 110 -0.22 3.96 -5.28
C GLY A 110 -1.27 4.92 -5.80
N LEU A 111 -2.38 4.36 -6.30
CA LEU A 111 -3.55 5.09 -6.76
C LEU A 111 -4.77 4.73 -5.91
N ASP A 112 -5.67 5.69 -5.72
CA ASP A 112 -7.02 5.43 -5.21
C ASP A 112 -7.92 4.81 -6.30
N GLN A 113 -9.18 4.54 -5.96
CA GLN A 113 -10.17 3.99 -6.89
C GLN A 113 -10.50 4.90 -8.09
N ASN A 114 -10.18 6.19 -8.01
CA ASN A 114 -10.41 7.17 -9.07
C ASN A 114 -9.16 7.39 -9.94
N GLY A 115 -8.05 6.71 -9.63
CA GLY A 115 -6.77 6.93 -10.31
C GLY A 115 -6.00 8.14 -9.79
N THR A 116 -6.35 8.66 -8.60
CA THR A 116 -5.63 9.75 -7.95
C THR A 116 -4.43 9.20 -7.18
N PRO A 117 -3.22 9.78 -7.33
CA PRO A 117 -2.07 9.40 -6.53
C PRO A 117 -2.30 9.49 -5.03
N LEU A 118 -1.94 8.43 -4.32
CA LEU A 118 -1.93 8.37 -2.86
C LEU A 118 -0.50 8.61 -2.34
N LEU A 119 -0.37 9.63 -1.51
CA LEU A 119 0.89 10.09 -0.92
C LEU A 119 0.84 9.96 0.60
N LEU A 120 1.99 9.66 1.22
CA LEU A 120 2.15 9.62 2.66
C LEU A 120 3.29 10.54 3.09
N ARG A 121 2.95 11.65 3.77
CA ARG A 121 3.93 12.58 4.32
C ARG A 121 4.40 12.09 5.67
N LEU A 122 5.60 11.50 5.73
CA LEU A 122 6.16 10.94 6.96
C LEU A 122 6.37 11.96 8.09
N PRO A 123 6.72 13.24 7.81
CA PRO A 123 6.79 14.27 8.85
C PRO A 123 5.45 14.74 9.42
N SER A 124 4.32 14.28 8.86
CA SER A 124 3.00 14.74 9.30
C SER A 124 2.79 14.46 10.78
N PRO A 125 2.18 15.36 11.57
CA PRO A 125 1.95 15.10 12.98
C PRO A 125 1.04 13.91 13.25
N ASP A 126 0.21 13.55 12.27
CA ASP A 126 -0.69 12.40 12.29
C ASP A 126 0.01 11.08 11.90
N VAL A 127 1.29 11.16 11.51
CA VAL A 127 2.11 9.99 11.16
C VAL A 127 3.20 9.86 12.23
N ALA A 128 3.07 8.86 13.10
CA ALA A 128 4.12 8.50 14.04
C ALA A 128 5.10 7.53 13.38
N HIS A 129 4.59 6.34 13.03
CA HIS A 129 5.32 5.25 12.37
C HIS A 129 4.39 4.56 11.38
N VAL A 130 4.97 3.84 10.40
CA VAL A 130 4.18 3.12 9.39
C VAL A 130 4.36 1.61 9.60
N LEU A 131 3.24 0.91 9.80
CA LEU A 131 3.20 -0.55 9.86
C LEU A 131 2.51 -1.11 8.60
N ILE A 132 3.21 -1.96 7.85
CA ILE A 132 2.69 -2.61 6.64
C ILE A 132 2.38 -4.08 6.97
N VAL A 133 1.11 -4.46 6.93
CA VAL A 133 0.62 -5.81 7.28
C VAL A 133 -0.08 -6.46 6.09
N GLY A 134 -0.02 -7.78 6.00
CA GLY A 134 -0.60 -8.56 4.91
C GLY A 134 0.04 -9.94 4.79
N THR A 135 -0.59 -10.83 4.04
CA THR A 135 -0.11 -12.20 3.80
C THR A 135 1.06 -12.24 2.79
N THR A 136 1.72 -13.39 2.67
CA THR A 136 2.73 -13.60 1.63
C THR A 136 2.11 -13.39 0.24
N GLY A 137 2.81 -12.66 -0.63
CA GLY A 137 2.32 -12.35 -1.98
C GLY A 137 1.32 -11.20 -2.08
N SER A 138 0.88 -10.59 -0.96
CA SER A 138 -0.07 -9.47 -0.98
C SER A 138 0.51 -8.16 -1.50
N GLY A 139 1.84 -8.08 -1.69
CA GLY A 139 2.53 -6.89 -2.20
C GLY A 139 3.18 -5.99 -1.13
N LYS A 140 3.27 -6.41 0.14
CA LYS A 140 3.91 -5.63 1.23
C LYS A 140 5.31 -5.11 0.88
N THR A 141 6.21 -6.01 0.47
CA THR A 141 7.59 -5.65 0.11
C THR A 141 7.62 -4.76 -1.13
N ALA A 142 6.70 -4.95 -2.08
CA ALA A 142 6.58 -4.08 -3.24
C ALA A 142 6.14 -2.66 -2.83
N LEU A 143 5.18 -2.54 -1.91
CA LEU A 143 4.75 -1.26 -1.34
C LEU A 143 5.90 -0.58 -0.58
N ALA A 144 6.59 -1.29 0.32
CA ALA A 144 7.72 -0.75 1.06
C ALA A 144 8.84 -0.26 0.12
N ARG A 145 9.19 -1.06 -0.89
CA ARG A 145 10.15 -0.64 -1.93
C ARG A 145 9.68 0.59 -2.70
N THR A 146 8.39 0.67 -3.04
CA THR A 146 7.79 1.81 -3.73
C THR A 146 7.92 3.08 -2.89
N MET A 147 7.62 2.99 -1.59
CA MET A 147 7.78 4.10 -0.65
C MET A 147 9.23 4.54 -0.54
N LEU A 148 10.17 3.62 -0.31
CA LEU A 148 11.60 3.95 -0.15
C LEU A 148 12.22 4.50 -1.44
N THR A 149 11.88 3.91 -2.58
CA THR A 149 12.39 4.38 -3.88
C THR A 149 11.84 5.76 -4.19
N SER A 150 10.54 6.02 -3.97
CA SER A 150 9.96 7.35 -4.20
C SER A 150 10.56 8.41 -3.27
N LEU A 151 10.83 8.07 -2.01
CA LEU A 151 11.55 8.97 -1.09
C LEU A 151 12.93 9.33 -1.65
N ALA A 152 13.71 8.36 -2.12
CA ALA A 152 15.02 8.61 -2.73
C ALA A 152 14.92 9.39 -4.05
N MET A 153 13.88 9.19 -4.85
CA MET A 153 13.65 9.91 -6.12
C MET A 153 13.34 11.39 -5.92
N PHE A 154 12.52 11.72 -4.91
CA PHE A 154 12.01 13.08 -4.71
C PHE A 154 12.77 13.90 -3.67
N ASN A 155 13.79 13.32 -3.02
CA ASN A 155 14.54 14.00 -1.97
C ASN A 155 16.05 13.87 -2.21
N SER A 156 16.81 14.88 -1.82
CA SER A 156 18.27 14.78 -1.74
C SER A 156 18.71 14.03 -0.48
N GLN A 157 19.97 13.57 -0.45
CA GLN A 157 20.57 12.95 0.75
C GLN A 157 20.63 13.89 1.97
N ARG A 158 20.55 15.21 1.74
CA ARG A 158 20.49 16.21 2.83
C ARG A 158 19.10 16.31 3.47
N GLN A 159 18.07 15.83 2.77
CA GLN A 159 16.69 15.83 3.27
C GLN A 159 16.33 14.47 3.87
N VAL A 160 16.70 13.39 3.18
CA VAL A 160 16.35 12.01 3.57
C VAL A 160 17.57 11.10 3.42
N GLN A 161 17.77 10.27 4.43
CA GLN A 161 18.65 9.12 4.39
C GLN A 161 17.86 7.88 4.84
N ILE A 162 18.28 6.70 4.39
CA ILE A 162 17.53 5.45 4.57
C ILE A 162 18.41 4.45 5.31
N VAL A 163 17.85 3.82 6.34
CA VAL A 163 18.48 2.68 7.04
C VAL A 163 17.66 1.44 6.74
N LEU A 164 18.31 0.40 6.22
CA LEU A 164 17.66 -0.83 5.80
C LEU A 164 18.01 -1.98 6.76
N ILE A 165 16.97 -2.59 7.34
CA ILE A 165 17.06 -3.79 8.16
C ILE A 165 16.25 -4.89 7.47
N ASP A 166 16.91 -5.98 7.09
CA ASP A 166 16.32 -7.09 6.36
C ASP A 166 16.98 -8.40 6.84
N PRO A 167 16.49 -9.00 7.94
CA PRO A 167 17.08 -10.20 8.54
C PRO A 167 16.99 -11.44 7.64
N LYS A 168 16.33 -11.34 6.47
CA LYS A 168 16.25 -12.40 5.45
C LYS A 168 17.34 -12.26 4.40
N ARG A 169 18.52 -11.75 4.79
CA ARG A 169 19.70 -11.57 3.95
C ARG A 169 19.45 -10.72 2.69
N GLY A 170 18.67 -9.65 2.83
CA GLY A 170 18.46 -8.69 1.73
C GLY A 170 17.46 -9.14 0.66
N ARG A 171 16.65 -10.19 0.89
CA ARG A 171 15.60 -10.60 -0.07
C ARG A 171 14.55 -9.51 -0.28
N GLY A 172 14.24 -8.75 0.76
CA GLY A 172 13.28 -7.67 0.79
C GLY A 172 13.84 -6.34 0.33
N PHE A 173 14.96 -5.88 0.87
CA PHE A 173 15.50 -4.54 0.57
C PHE A 173 16.82 -4.53 -0.21
N GLY A 174 17.40 -5.70 -0.53
CA GLY A 174 18.64 -5.81 -1.30
C GLY A 174 18.69 -4.99 -2.60
N PRO A 175 17.60 -4.92 -3.41
CA PRO A 175 17.58 -4.08 -4.61
C PRO A 175 17.79 -2.58 -4.34
N LEU A 176 17.53 -2.11 -3.11
CA LEU A 176 17.70 -0.71 -2.70
C LEU A 176 19.09 -0.42 -2.13
N ALA A 177 19.89 -1.45 -1.82
CA ALA A 177 21.14 -1.32 -1.08
C ALA A 177 22.17 -0.37 -1.71
N ARG A 178 22.10 -0.16 -3.03
CA ARG A 178 23.02 0.71 -3.77
C ARG A 178 22.51 2.13 -3.98
N LEU A 179 21.33 2.47 -3.45
CA LEU A 179 20.85 3.84 -3.51
C LEU A 179 21.78 4.75 -2.70
N PRO A 180 22.12 5.94 -3.20
CA PRO A 180 23.04 6.83 -2.51
C PRO A 180 22.49 7.38 -1.19
N HIS A 181 21.18 7.23 -0.95
CA HIS A 181 20.52 7.58 0.30
C HIS A 181 20.69 6.53 1.40
N VAL A 182 21.10 5.30 1.07
CA VAL A 182 21.21 4.21 2.04
C VAL A 182 22.47 4.37 2.88
N LEU A 183 22.30 4.37 4.21
CA LEU A 183 23.38 4.51 5.17
C LEU A 183 23.99 3.15 5.53
N GLY A 184 25.19 2.91 4.99
CA GLY A 184 25.93 1.67 5.17
C GLY A 184 25.25 0.48 4.50
N ASP A 185 25.63 -0.73 4.88
CA ASP A 185 25.05 -1.95 4.34
C ASP A 185 23.69 -2.29 4.96
N VAL A 186 22.88 -3.02 4.18
CA VAL A 186 21.63 -3.64 4.66
C VAL A 186 21.97 -4.58 5.81
N ALA A 187 21.34 -4.36 6.96
CA ALA A 187 21.49 -5.27 8.11
C ALA A 187 20.81 -6.61 7.80
N GLY A 188 21.61 -7.57 7.32
CA GLY A 188 21.16 -8.83 6.72
C GLY A 188 20.93 -9.99 7.69
N ASP A 189 21.32 -9.82 8.95
CA ASP A 189 21.22 -10.79 10.04
C ASP A 189 20.84 -10.10 11.36
N MET A 190 20.60 -10.91 12.40
CA MET A 190 20.12 -10.43 13.70
C MET A 190 21.13 -9.56 14.44
N ASP A 191 22.42 -9.89 14.35
CA ASP A 191 23.47 -9.13 15.04
C ASP A 191 23.66 -7.77 14.39
N ALA A 192 23.66 -7.72 13.04
CA ALA A 192 23.68 -6.49 12.27
C ALA A 192 22.44 -5.64 12.54
N ALA A 193 21.25 -6.25 12.63
CA ALA A 193 20.01 -5.55 12.93
C ALA A 193 20.04 -4.92 14.33
N LEU A 194 20.50 -5.68 15.32
CA LEU A 194 20.65 -5.22 16.69
C LEU A 194 21.66 -4.06 16.80
N GLY A 195 22.82 -4.21 16.15
CA GLY A 195 23.84 -3.17 16.11
C GLY A 195 23.33 -1.90 15.43
N ARG A 196 22.57 -2.04 14.33
CA ARG A 196 21.99 -0.89 13.62
C ARG A 196 20.95 -0.15 14.46
N LEU A 197 20.10 -0.86 15.19
CA LEU A 197 19.10 -0.25 16.08
C LEU A 197 19.74 0.40 17.30
N ALA A 198 20.79 -0.21 17.87
CA ALA A 198 21.57 0.42 18.93
C ALA A 198 22.19 1.74 18.46
N TRP A 199 22.82 1.74 17.29
CA TRP A 199 23.36 2.96 16.68
C TRP A 199 22.28 4.02 16.40
N LEU A 200 21.09 3.61 15.94
CA LEU A 200 19.97 4.54 15.75
C LEU A 200 19.53 5.20 17.05
N VAL A 201 19.52 4.46 18.17
CA VAL A 201 19.21 5.04 19.50
C VAL A 201 20.29 6.03 19.93
N GLU A 202 21.57 5.71 19.73
CA GLU A 202 22.67 6.63 20.03
C GLU A 202 22.59 7.90 19.17
N GLU A 203 22.32 7.75 17.87
CA GLU A 203 22.15 8.89 16.95
C GLU A 203 20.92 9.73 17.30
N MET A 204 19.81 9.10 17.72
CA MET A 204 18.64 9.79 18.25
C MET A 204 19.01 10.67 19.45
N GLU A 205 19.73 10.12 20.43
CA GLU A 205 20.12 10.86 21.63
C GLU A 205 21.11 11.99 21.31
N ARG A 206 22.06 11.76 20.40
CA ARG A 206 22.98 12.80 19.90
C ARG A 206 22.22 13.94 19.22
N ARG A 207 21.22 13.61 18.38
CA ARG A 207 20.37 14.57 17.67
C ARG A 207 19.50 15.39 18.59
N ASP A 208 18.89 14.75 19.59
CA ASP A 208 18.11 15.44 20.63
C ASP A 208 18.97 16.46 21.39
N GLN A 209 20.19 16.08 21.79
CA GLN A 209 21.12 16.98 22.49
C GLN A 209 21.57 18.15 21.61
N ALA A 210 21.86 17.88 20.34
CA ALA A 210 22.30 18.89 19.37
C ALA A 210 21.15 19.73 18.78
N LYS A 211 19.89 19.35 19.05
CA LYS A 211 18.68 19.92 18.44
C LYS A 211 18.70 19.86 16.91
N ILE A 212 19.12 18.72 16.37
CA ILE A 212 19.21 18.45 14.93
C ILE A 212 18.20 17.38 14.55
N SER A 213 17.36 17.64 13.56
CA SER A 213 16.38 16.68 13.04
C SER A 213 16.57 16.32 11.57
N GLU A 214 17.63 16.84 10.93
CA GLU A 214 17.92 16.65 9.51
C GLU A 214 19.36 16.14 9.28
N PRO A 215 19.60 15.31 8.24
CA PRO A 215 18.60 14.70 7.34
C PRO A 215 17.68 13.73 8.10
N ARG A 216 16.43 13.58 7.65
CA ARG A 216 15.52 12.59 8.25
C ARG A 216 16.01 11.18 7.97
N LEU A 217 16.04 10.33 9.00
CA LEU A 217 16.45 8.93 8.89
C LEU A 217 15.22 8.05 8.74
N ILE A 218 14.96 7.55 7.54
CA ILE A 218 13.86 6.60 7.31
C ILE A 218 14.36 5.19 7.60
N VAL A 219 13.93 4.63 8.73
CA VAL A 219 14.27 3.26 9.13
C VAL A 219 13.25 2.30 8.55
N ALA A 220 13.69 1.47 7.61
CA ALA A 220 12.86 0.43 7.02
C ALA A 220 13.26 -0.94 7.56
N VAL A 221 12.27 -1.64 8.13
CA VAL A 221 12.42 -2.96 8.70
C VAL A 221 11.57 -3.95 7.90
N ASP A 222 12.21 -4.89 7.19
CA ASP A 222 11.50 -6.01 6.59
C ASP A 222 11.28 -7.10 7.63
N GLU A 223 10.10 -7.70 7.60
CA GLU A 223 9.71 -8.76 8.52
C GLU A 223 9.98 -8.47 10.00
N LEU A 224 9.38 -7.40 10.52
CA LEU A 224 9.49 -7.00 11.93
C LEU A 224 9.19 -8.15 12.92
N ALA A 225 8.27 -9.05 12.57
CA ALA A 225 7.91 -10.19 13.42
C ALA A 225 9.09 -11.12 13.67
N ASP A 226 9.90 -11.43 12.65
CA ASP A 226 11.08 -12.29 12.78
C ASP A 226 12.13 -11.62 13.68
N LEU A 227 12.30 -10.30 13.57
CA LEU A 227 13.21 -9.55 14.45
C LEU A 227 12.79 -9.62 15.91
N LEU A 228 11.50 -9.47 16.21
CA LEU A 228 10.99 -9.51 17.58
C LEU A 228 11.09 -10.92 18.17
N GLN A 229 10.72 -11.94 17.39
CA GLN A 229 10.77 -13.34 17.84
C GLN A 229 12.18 -13.81 18.16
N VAL A 230 13.17 -13.44 17.34
CA VAL A 230 14.56 -13.91 17.50
C VAL A 230 15.39 -12.95 18.37
N GLY A 231 15.15 -11.64 18.27
CA GLY A 231 15.93 -10.62 18.96
C GLY A 231 15.54 -10.40 20.43
N GLY A 232 14.35 -10.87 20.84
CA GLY A 232 13.87 -10.85 22.22
C GLY A 232 13.79 -9.45 22.85
N ALA A 233 13.86 -9.40 24.18
CA ALA A 233 13.63 -8.19 24.97
C ALA A 233 14.56 -7.01 24.64
N ARG A 234 15.80 -7.28 24.21
CA ARG A 234 16.75 -6.22 23.85
C ARG A 234 16.33 -5.50 22.56
N MET A 235 15.87 -6.27 21.57
CA MET A 235 15.36 -5.73 20.30
C MET A 235 14.12 -4.87 20.54
N GLU A 236 13.18 -5.39 21.34
CA GLU A 236 11.96 -4.67 21.75
C GLU A 236 12.28 -3.36 22.46
N ALA A 237 13.24 -3.35 23.40
CA ALA A 237 13.63 -2.14 24.13
C ALA A 237 14.15 -1.04 23.19
N LEU A 238 14.99 -1.39 22.20
CA LEU A 238 15.52 -0.44 21.21
C LEU A 238 14.42 0.11 20.31
N LEU A 239 13.56 -0.76 19.77
CA LEU A 239 12.44 -0.35 18.92
C LEU A 239 11.45 0.54 19.68
N ASN A 240 11.12 0.19 20.93
CA ASN A 240 10.25 1.02 21.78
C ASN A 240 10.86 2.38 22.05
N ARG A 241 12.18 2.44 22.29
CA ARG A 241 12.89 3.71 22.52
C ARG A 241 12.83 4.62 21.29
N LEU A 242 13.09 4.06 20.10
CA LEU A 242 12.96 4.78 18.84
C LEU A 242 11.51 5.20 18.56
N ALA A 243 10.54 4.32 18.83
CA ALA A 243 9.13 4.61 18.59
C ALA A 243 8.63 5.79 19.44
N GLN A 244 9.10 5.89 20.68
CA GLN A 244 8.69 6.92 21.64
C GLN A 244 9.35 8.28 21.37
N ARG A 245 10.61 8.31 20.92
CA ARG A 245 11.42 9.55 20.87
C ARG A 245 12.00 9.90 19.50
N GLY A 246 12.04 8.96 18.56
CA GLY A 246 12.70 9.12 17.26
C GLY A 246 12.14 10.27 16.42
N ARG A 247 10.83 10.52 16.54
CA ARG A 247 10.14 11.56 15.75
C ARG A 247 10.75 12.96 15.95
N GLU A 248 11.11 13.33 17.17
CA GLU A 248 11.71 14.65 17.48
C GLU A 248 13.12 14.76 16.92
N ALA A 249 13.88 13.66 16.94
CA ALA A 249 15.20 13.53 16.32
C ALA A 249 15.15 13.38 14.77
N GLY A 250 13.96 13.36 14.17
CA GLY A 250 13.78 13.15 12.74
C GLY A 250 14.13 11.73 12.26
N ILE A 251 13.84 10.71 13.08
CA ILE A 251 14.00 9.28 12.80
C ILE A 251 12.62 8.63 12.71
#